data_AF-A0A7C2KXB4-F1
#
_entry.id   AF-A0A7C2KXB4-F1
#
_cell.length_a   1.000
_cell.length_b   1.000
_cell.length_c   1.000
_cell.angle_alpha   90.00
_cell.angle_beta   90.00
_cell.angle_gamma   90.00
#
_symmetry.space_group_name_H-M   'P 1'
#
loop_
_entity.id
_entity.type
_entity.pdbx_description
1 polymer ?
#
loop_
_entity_poly.entity_id
_entity_poly.type
_entity_poly.pdbx_seq_one_letter_code
_entity_poly.pdbx_strand_id
1 'polypeptide(L)'
;MVKKKRSKLEIFLILLGLAIALSCLTFYIWYQTELIRLGLENQKAREEIKRLEEEIKSLEATRSSLLSPDRVEKMAREYLHLIEPDSNQLIYEDWLTGLKK
;
A
#
# COMPACT_ATOMS: atom_id res chain seq x y z
N MET A 1 -42.98 51.39 -42.84
CA MET A 1 -42.85 49.90 -42.87
C MET A 1 -41.42 49.52 -42.50
N VAL A 2 -41.13 49.18 -41.25
CA VAL A 2 -39.78 48.75 -40.84
C VAL A 2 -39.85 47.29 -40.42
N LYS A 3 -39.47 46.38 -41.32
CA LYS A 3 -39.42 44.94 -41.05
C LYS A 3 -38.30 44.69 -40.03
N LYS A 4 -38.69 44.46 -38.77
CA LYS A 4 -37.83 44.03 -37.65
C LYS A 4 -37.16 42.69 -38.01
N LYS A 5 -35.98 42.74 -38.63
CA LYS A 5 -35.18 41.55 -38.99
C LYS A 5 -34.19 41.13 -37.89
N ARG A 6 -34.09 41.89 -36.79
CA ARG A 6 -33.14 41.64 -35.68
C ARG A 6 -33.54 40.54 -34.69
N SER A 7 -34.82 40.13 -34.65
CA SER A 7 -35.31 39.17 -33.66
C SER A 7 -34.78 37.73 -33.85
N LYS A 8 -34.55 37.27 -35.08
CA LYS A 8 -34.13 35.88 -35.31
C LYS A 8 -32.69 35.61 -34.87
N LEU A 9 -31.82 36.62 -34.98
CA LEU A 9 -30.40 36.51 -34.64
C LEU A 9 -30.20 36.54 -33.12
N GLU A 10 -30.96 37.38 -32.40
CA GLU A 10 -30.98 37.41 -30.94
C GLU A 10 -31.51 36.09 -30.35
N ILE A 11 -32.61 35.56 -30.91
CA ILE A 11 -33.16 34.26 -30.50
C ILE A 11 -32.14 33.14 -30.78
N PHE A 12 -31.46 33.17 -31.92
CA PHE A 12 -30.43 32.20 -32.25
C PHE A 12 -29.23 32.26 -31.29
N LEU A 13 -28.78 33.47 -30.92
CA LEU A 13 -27.70 33.66 -29.95
C LEU A 13 -28.06 33.12 -28.56
N ILE A 14 -29.30 33.36 -28.11
CA ILE A 14 -29.79 32.83 -26.83
C ILE A 14 -29.85 31.29 -26.88
N LEU A 15 -30.39 30.72 -27.96
CA LEU A 15 -30.43 29.27 -28.15
C LEU A 15 -29.03 28.65 -28.19
N LEU A 16 -28.08 29.30 -28.87
CA LEU A 16 -26.70 28.84 -28.95
C LEU A 16 -26.02 28.87 -27.57
N GLY A 17 -26.21 29.95 -26.81
CA GLY A 17 -25.70 30.05 -25.44
C GLY A 17 -26.29 28.97 -24.53
N LEU A 18 -27.59 28.70 -24.64
CA LEU A 18 -28.26 27.64 -23.89
C LEU A 18 -27.72 26.26 -24.26
N ALA A 19 -27.52 25.99 -25.56
CA ALA A 19 -26.97 24.72 -26.04
C ALA A 19 -25.53 24.49 -25.55
N ILE A 20 -24.69 25.53 -25.55
CA ILE A 20 -23.32 25.47 -25.03
C ILE A 20 -23.34 25.20 -23.52
N ALA A 21 -24.20 25.90 -22.77
CA ALA A 21 -24.32 25.71 -21.33
C ALA A 21 -24.74 24.26 -20.98
N LEU A 22 -25.74 23.73 -21.69
CA LEU A 22 -26.19 22.35 -21.54
C LEU A 22 -25.09 21.35 -21.91
N SER A 23 -24.36 21.58 -23.01
CA SER A 23 -23.26 20.72 -23.42
C SER A 23 -22.13 20.69 -22.39
N CYS A 24 -21.73 21.84 -21.84
CA CYS A 24 -20.74 21.91 -20.77
C CYS A 24 -21.22 21.17 -19.52
N LEU A 25 -22.49 21.30 -19.14
CA LEU A 25 -23.07 20.59 -18.00
C LEU A 25 -23.08 19.07 -18.21
N THR A 26 -23.53 18.61 -19.37
CA THR A 26 -23.52 17.18 -19.72
C THR A 26 -22.10 16.64 -19.74
N PHE A 27 -21.16 17.37 -20.34
CA PHE A 27 -19.75 16.98 -20.37
C PHE A 27 -19.12 16.95 -18.98
N TYR A 28 -19.48 17.91 -18.12
CA TYR A 28 -19.02 17.97 -16.74
C TYR A 28 -19.49 16.76 -15.92
N ILE A 29 -20.77 16.40 -16.03
CA ILE A 29 -21.33 15.23 -15.35
C ILE A 29 -20.64 13.95 -15.85
N TRP A 30 -20.42 13.83 -17.16
CA TRP A 30 -19.71 12.70 -17.74
C TRP A 30 -18.27 12.59 -17.19
N TYR A 31 -17.53 13.70 -17.18
CA TYR A 31 -16.16 13.75 -16.66
C TYR A 31 -16.07 13.40 -15.17
N GLN A 32 -17.02 13.89 -14.37
CA GLN A 32 -17.08 13.53 -12.94
C GLN A 32 -17.34 12.03 -12.73
N THR A 33 -18.12 11.40 -13.60
CA THR A 33 -18.40 9.96 -13.51
C THR A 33 -17.15 9.13 -13.80
N GLU A 34 -16.31 9.58 -14.75
CA GLU A 34 -15.04 8.93 -15.06
C GLU A 34 -14.00 9.11 -13.94
N LEU A 35 -13.97 10.28 -13.30
CA LEU A 35 -13.14 10.54 -12.13
C LEU A 35 -13.49 9.66 -10.93
N ILE A 36 -14.77 9.37 -10.71
CA ILE A 36 -15.22 8.47 -9.64
C ILE A 36 -14.73 7.03 -9.90
N ARG A 37 -14.73 6.58 -11.16
CA ARG A 37 -14.16 5.26 -11.53
C ARG A 37 -12.68 5.16 -11.19
N LEU A 38 -11.90 6.19 -11.56
CA LEU A 38 -10.47 6.26 -11.25
C LEU A 38 -10.20 6.34 -9.74
N GLY A 39 -11.02 7.08 -9.00
CA GLY A 39 -10.94 7.17 -7.54
C GLY A 39 -11.18 5.82 -6.85
N LEU A 40 -12.15 5.05 -7.35
CA LEU A 40 -12.47 3.72 -6.83
C LEU A 40 -11.37 2.69 -7.12
N GLU A 41 -10.76 2.71 -8.30
CA GLU A 41 -9.60 1.86 -8.59
C GLU A 41 -8.41 2.21 -7.69
N ASN A 42 -8.17 3.50 -7.46
CA ASN A 42 -7.12 3.95 -6.55
C ASN A 42 -7.38 3.50 -5.10
N GLN A 43 -8.65 3.54 -4.67
CA GLN A 43 -9.04 3.10 -3.33
C GLN A 43 -8.85 1.57 -3.17
N LYS A 44 -9.27 0.77 -4.15
CA LYS A 44 -9.06 -0.69 -4.13
C LYS A 44 -7.57 -1.05 -4.09
N ALA A 45 -6.74 -0.38 -4.90
CA ALA A 45 -5.30 -0.61 -4.89
C ALA A 45 -4.67 -0.27 -3.53
N ARG A 46 -5.14 0.80 -2.87
CA ARG A 46 -4.68 1.18 -1.52
C ARG A 46 -5.11 0.20 -0.44
N GLU A 47 -6.33 -0.33 -0.52
CA GLU A 47 -6.81 -1.36 0.40
C GLU A 47 -6.01 -2.66 0.25
N GLU A 48 -5.68 -3.05 -1.00
CA GLU A 48 -4.86 -4.24 -1.26
C GLU A 48 -3.44 -4.09 -0.69
N ILE A 49 -2.81 -2.92 -0.87
CA ILE A 49 -1.49 -2.62 -0.28
C ILE A 49 -1.54 -2.75 1.24
N LYS A 50 -2.55 -2.15 1.88
CA LYS A 50 -2.69 -2.20 3.34
C LYS A 50 -2.89 -3.63 3.85
N ARG A 51 -3.69 -4.43 3.14
CA ARG A 51 -3.92 -5.84 3.46
C ARG A 51 -2.62 -6.65 3.38
N LEU A 52 -1.85 -6.46 2.32
CA LEU A 52 -0.57 -7.13 2.13
C LEU A 52 0.46 -6.71 3.19
N GLU A 53 0.50 -5.45 3.59
CA GLU A 53 1.36 -4.97 4.68
C GLU A 53 1.01 -5.61 6.03
N GLU A 54 -0.28 -5.75 6.34
CA GLU A 54 -0.75 -6.44 7.55
C GLU A 54 -0.40 -7.94 7.50
N GLU A 55 -0.51 -8.56 6.33
CA GLU A 55 -0.16 -9.96 6.13
C GLU A 55 1.35 -10.20 6.30
N ILE A 56 2.21 -9.34 5.75
CA ILE A 56 3.66 -9.39 5.94
C ILE A 56 4.01 -9.28 7.43
N LYS A 57 3.43 -8.31 8.15
CA LYS A 57 3.67 -8.16 9.59
C LYS A 57 3.26 -9.40 10.38
N SER A 58 2.12 -10.02 10.02
CA SER A 58 1.67 -11.25 10.68
C SER A 58 2.64 -12.40 10.43
N LEU A 59 3.13 -12.54 9.19
CA LEU A 59 4.08 -13.57 8.79
C LEU A 59 5.46 -13.36 9.43
N GLU A 60 5.92 -12.12 9.57
CA GLU A 60 7.16 -11.79 10.28
C GLU A 60 7.06 -12.12 11.77
N ALA A 61 5.92 -11.85 12.40
CA ALA A 61 5.66 -12.24 13.78
C ALA A 61 5.64 -13.77 13.94
N THR A 62 4.97 -14.49 13.03
CA THR A 62 4.97 -15.96 13.00
C THR A 62 6.36 -16.53 12.76
N ARG A 63 7.13 -15.96 11.83
CA ARG A 63 8.52 -16.34 11.55
C ARG A 63 9.42 -16.15 12.76
N SER A 64 9.29 -15.02 13.45
CA SER A 64 10.07 -14.73 14.67
C SER A 64 9.70 -15.69 15.81
N SER A 65 8.44 -16.07 15.92
CA SER A 65 7.98 -17.10 16.87
C SER A 65 8.47 -18.51 16.50
N LEU A 66 8.53 -18.85 15.22
CA LEU A 66 9.06 -20.13 14.71
C LEU A 66 10.57 -20.24 14.86
N LEU A 67 11.29 -19.15 14.61
CA LEU A 67 12.75 -19.03 14.75
C LEU A 67 13.16 -18.62 16.17
N SER A 68 12.24 -18.65 17.14
CA SER A 68 12.59 -18.33 18.52
C SER A 68 13.69 -19.30 19.00
N PRO A 69 14.75 -18.77 19.65
CA PRO A 69 15.86 -19.59 20.13
C PRO A 69 15.40 -20.79 20.95
N ASP A 70 14.36 -20.63 21.78
CA ASP A 70 13.76 -21.69 22.58
C ASP A 70 13.22 -22.86 21.74
N ARG A 71 12.59 -22.58 20.58
CA ARG A 71 12.12 -23.65 19.69
C ARG A 71 13.26 -24.32 18.94
N VAL A 72 14.26 -23.55 18.52
CA VAL A 72 15.45 -24.08 17.85
C VAL A 72 16.24 -24.97 18.81
N GLU A 73 16.41 -24.53 20.06
CA GLU A 73 17.07 -25.26 21.13
C GLU A 73 16.29 -26.53 21.50
N LYS A 74 14.97 -26.45 21.60
CA LYS A 74 14.13 -27.63 21.83
C LYS A 74 14.29 -28.65 20.69
N MET A 75 14.25 -28.22 19.43
CA MET A 75 14.48 -29.12 18.30
C MET A 75 15.90 -29.70 18.30
N ALA A 76 16.91 -28.91 18.66
CA ALA A 76 18.29 -29.35 18.78
C ALA A 76 18.49 -30.40 19.89
N ARG A 77 17.85 -30.21 21.05
CA ARG A 77 17.93 -31.18 22.17
C ARG A 77 17.12 -32.45 21.88
N GLU A 78 15.92 -32.33 21.30
CA GLU A 78 15.02 -33.48 21.08
C GLU A 78 15.37 -34.31 19.84
N TYR A 79 15.70 -33.68 18.71
CA TYR A 79 15.93 -34.39 17.44
C TYR A 79 17.41 -34.61 17.11
N LEU A 80 18.29 -33.71 17.55
CA LEU A 80 19.73 -33.82 17.29
C LEU A 80 20.51 -34.38 18.50
N HIS A 81 19.81 -34.68 19.60
CA HIS A 81 20.41 -35.17 20.86
C HIS A 81 21.59 -34.32 21.33
N LEU A 82 21.53 -33.01 21.08
CA LEU A 82 22.58 -32.09 21.53
C LEU A 82 22.56 -32.02 23.07
N ILE A 83 23.68 -32.42 23.67
CA ILE A 83 23.93 -32.35 25.10
C ILE A 83 24.66 -31.04 25.38
N GLU A 84 24.32 -30.39 26.49
CA GLU A 84 25.05 -29.22 26.94
C GLU A 84 26.53 -29.57 27.15
N PRO A 85 27.47 -28.78 26.60
CA PRO A 85 28.89 -29.07 26.75
C PRO A 85 29.27 -29.03 28.23
N ASP A 86 30.04 -30.02 28.67
CA ASP A 86 30.55 -30.04 30.03
C ASP A 86 31.47 -28.84 30.26
N SER A 87 31.47 -28.30 31.47
CA SER A 87 32.33 -27.19 31.92
C SER A 87 33.82 -27.41 31.60
N ASN A 88 34.26 -28.67 31.52
CA ASN A 88 35.62 -29.07 31.17
C ASN A 88 35.94 -29.01 29.65
N GLN A 89 34.93 -28.85 28.79
CA GLN A 89 35.07 -28.72 27.33
C GLN A 89 35.01 -27.26 26.86
N LEU A 90 34.76 -26.32 27.78
CA LEU A 90 34.73 -24.89 27.49
C LEU A 90 36.15 -24.33 27.49
N ILE A 91 36.68 -24.07 26.28
CA ILE A 91 37.95 -23.39 26.11
C ILE A 91 37.68 -21.87 26.15
N TYR A 92 38.04 -21.24 27.27
CA TYR A 92 38.12 -19.79 27.35
C TYR A 92 39.48 -19.37 26.79
N GLU A 93 39.53 -18.88 25.55
CA GLU A 93 40.70 -18.14 25.09
C GLU A 93 40.79 -16.83 25.88
N ASP A 94 41.76 -16.74 26.78
CA ASP A 94 42.02 -15.53 27.55
C ASP A 94 42.76 -14.52 26.65
N TRP A 95 41.97 -13.67 25.97
CA TRP A 95 42.44 -12.62 25.06
C TRP A 95 43.34 -11.55 25.74
N LEU A 96 43.65 -11.69 27.03
CA LEU A 96 44.43 -10.73 27.83
C LEU A 96 45.96 -10.96 27.80
N THR A 97 46.47 -11.99 27.13
CA THR A 97 47.92 -12.24 27.03
C THR A 97 48.66 -11.37 26.01
N GLY A 98 47.96 -10.49 25.28
CA GLY A 98 48.56 -9.51 24.37
C GLY A 98 49.04 -8.19 25.01
N LEU A 99 48.88 -8.00 26.33
CA LEU A 99 49.13 -6.72 27.01
C LEU A 99 50.28 -6.71 28.03
N LYS A 100 51.20 -7.69 27.99
CA LYS A 100 52.48 -7.56 28.70
C LYS A 100 53.68 -7.82 27.79
N LYS A 101 54.22 -6.68 27.36
CA LYS A 101 55.61 -6.37 27.00
C LYS A 101 56.66 -7.29 27.63
#